data_AF-A0A9D9NCG3-F1
#
_entry.id   AF-A0A9D9NCG3-F1
#
_cell.length_a   1.000
_cell.length_b   1.000
_cell.length_c   1.000
_cell.angle_alpha   90.00
_cell.angle_beta   90.00
_cell.angle_gamma   90.00
#
_symmetry.space_group_name_H-M   'P 1'
#
loop_
_entity.id
_entity.type
_entity.pdbx_description
1 polymer ?
#
loop_
_entity_poly.entity_id
_entity_poly.type
_entity_poly.pdbx_seq_one_letter_code
_entity_poly.pdbx_strand_id
1 'polypeptide(L)'
;MIIYKDEASALDFPTIPMKDSAVKARYSLDGMEIIYHRGPELRGDDVMIYTPYSMTVHYDGVCIFTVSIEEDDLRALSPMLGESIRDLQNEYGVRGFYGKPMISLYGNDEKESLGQYLGSMDEEAVAEFLLSVIYDSFDTAEDAVKLG
;
A
#
# COMPACT_ATOMS: atom_id res chain seq x y z
N MET A 1 5.82 17.57 -5.82
CA MET A 1 6.88 17.41 -6.83
C MET A 1 8.03 16.64 -6.22
N ILE A 2 8.03 15.31 -6.38
CA ILE A 2 9.13 14.47 -5.89
C ILE A 2 10.06 14.20 -7.09
N ILE A 3 11.27 14.74 -7.03
CA ILE A 3 12.28 14.60 -8.09
C ILE A 3 13.16 13.38 -7.75
N TYR A 4 12.81 12.20 -8.26
CA TYR A 4 13.52 10.94 -8.00
C TYR A 4 14.82 10.74 -8.81
N LYS A 5 15.26 11.73 -9.60
CA LYS A 5 16.29 11.50 -10.64
C LYS A 5 17.74 11.44 -10.16
N ASP A 6 18.07 11.85 -8.94
CA ASP A 6 19.49 11.89 -8.51
C ASP A 6 19.87 11.04 -7.29
N GLU A 7 18.94 10.67 -6.39
CA GLU A 7 19.25 9.82 -5.21
C GLU A 7 18.05 8.96 -4.80
N ALA A 8 17.67 7.96 -5.60
CA ALA A 8 16.66 7.00 -5.22
C ALA A 8 17.15 6.12 -4.04
N SER A 9 16.76 6.44 -2.81
CA SER A 9 16.92 5.54 -1.67
C SER A 9 15.89 4.42 -1.73
N ALA A 10 16.29 3.20 -1.36
CA ALA A 10 15.37 2.09 -1.24
C ALA A 10 14.46 2.33 -0.03
N LEU A 11 13.15 2.29 -0.22
CA LEU A 11 12.20 2.37 0.90
C LEU A 11 12.46 1.21 1.88
N ASP A 12 12.50 1.51 3.17
CA ASP A 12 12.70 0.53 4.24
C ASP A 12 11.63 0.66 5.34
N PHE A 13 10.41 0.28 4.99
CA PHE A 13 9.28 0.23 5.93
C PHE A 13 8.83 -1.21 6.14
N PRO A 14 8.43 -1.61 7.36
CA PRO A 14 7.98 -2.97 7.63
C PRO A 14 6.65 -3.30 6.93
N THR A 15 5.85 -2.28 6.61
CA THR A 15 4.49 -2.38 6.04
C THR A 15 4.45 -2.38 4.52
N ILE A 16 5.59 -2.23 3.82
CA ILE A 16 5.63 -2.34 2.36
C ILE A 16 5.79 -3.81 1.93
N PRO A 17 5.31 -4.17 0.74
CA PRO A 17 5.45 -5.54 0.23
C PRO A 17 6.90 -6.03 0.17
N MET A 18 7.09 -7.32 0.45
CA MET A 18 8.32 -8.02 0.12
C MET A 18 8.51 -8.07 -1.40
N LYS A 19 9.78 -8.08 -1.85
CA LYS A 19 10.13 -8.07 -3.28
C LYS A 19 9.55 -9.27 -4.04
N ASP A 20 9.42 -10.40 -3.37
CA ASP A 20 8.93 -11.69 -3.86
C ASP A 20 7.47 -11.97 -3.50
N SER A 21 6.77 -11.00 -2.88
CA SER A 21 5.35 -11.13 -2.57
C SER A 21 4.51 -11.33 -3.85
N ALA A 22 3.33 -11.95 -3.68
CA ALA A 22 2.47 -12.32 -4.79
C ALA A 22 2.10 -11.12 -5.68
N VAL A 23 2.53 -11.17 -6.94
CA VAL A 23 2.25 -10.15 -7.96
C VAL A 23 0.93 -10.48 -8.66
N LYS A 24 0.07 -9.47 -8.82
CA LYS A 24 -1.19 -9.57 -9.57
C LYS A 24 -1.12 -8.96 -10.94
N ALA A 25 -0.47 -7.81 -11.06
CA ALA A 25 -0.25 -7.15 -12.34
C ALA A 25 1.05 -6.35 -12.29
N ARG A 26 1.61 -6.09 -13.47
CA ARG A 26 2.71 -5.16 -13.66
C ARG A 26 2.28 -4.09 -14.65
N TYR A 27 2.83 -2.90 -14.50
CA TYR A 27 2.65 -1.80 -15.43
C TYR A 27 3.99 -1.13 -15.68
N SER A 28 4.14 -0.49 -16.85
CA SER A 28 5.27 0.37 -17.16
C SER A 28 4.80 1.80 -17.29
N LEU A 29 5.54 2.74 -16.70
CA LEU A 29 5.28 4.18 -16.74
C LEU A 29 6.61 4.91 -16.77
N ASP A 30 6.93 5.65 -17.83
CA ASP A 30 8.13 6.50 -17.89
C ASP A 30 9.47 5.80 -17.51
N GLY A 31 9.61 4.51 -17.85
CA GLY A 31 10.78 3.70 -17.49
C GLY A 31 10.78 3.16 -16.05
N MET A 32 9.73 3.44 -15.28
CA MET A 32 9.44 2.80 -14.00
C MET A 32 8.60 1.54 -14.20
N GLU A 33 8.78 0.57 -13.30
CA GLU A 33 7.95 -0.61 -13.18
C GLU A 33 7.00 -0.42 -11.99
N ILE A 34 5.70 -0.53 -12.23
CA ILE A 34 4.69 -0.53 -11.17
C ILE A 34 4.22 -1.96 -10.97
N ILE A 35 4.27 -2.45 -9.74
CA ILE A 35 3.85 -3.81 -9.38
C ILE A 35 2.64 -3.71 -8.47
N TYR A 36 1.54 -4.32 -8.89
CA TYR A 36 0.31 -4.42 -8.11
C TYR A 36 0.25 -5.74 -7.35
N HIS A 37 -0.05 -5.63 -6.07
CA HIS A 37 -0.12 -6.73 -5.12
C HIS A 37 -1.52 -6.82 -4.51
N ARG A 38 -1.94 -8.05 -4.20
CA ARG A 38 -3.15 -8.34 -3.43
C ARG A 38 -2.82 -9.27 -2.28
N GLY A 39 -3.05 -8.81 -1.06
CA GLY A 39 -2.62 -9.48 0.16
C GLY A 39 -1.13 -9.83 0.16
N PRO A 40 -0.21 -8.89 -0.15
CA PRO A 40 1.22 -9.17 -0.13
C PRO A 40 1.69 -9.57 1.27
N GLU A 41 2.72 -10.43 1.29
CA GLU A 41 3.60 -10.56 2.45
C GLU A 41 4.37 -9.24 2.64
N LEU A 42 4.41 -8.77 3.88
CA LEU A 42 5.04 -7.50 4.27
C LEU A 42 6.46 -7.77 4.78
N ARG A 43 7.35 -6.78 4.70
CA ARG A 43 8.76 -6.95 5.10
C ARG A 43 8.96 -7.16 6.59
N GLY A 44 8.08 -6.61 7.43
CA GLY A 44 8.12 -6.78 8.86
C GLY A 44 7.43 -8.07 9.31
N ASP A 45 8.13 -8.83 10.15
CA ASP A 45 7.48 -9.81 11.03
C ASP A 45 6.79 -9.02 12.16
N ASP A 46 5.55 -9.35 12.52
CA ASP A 46 4.74 -8.69 13.57
C ASP A 46 4.10 -7.32 13.24
N VAL A 47 3.74 -7.09 11.98
CA VAL A 47 2.97 -5.90 11.61
C VAL A 47 1.50 -6.08 12.02
N MET A 48 0.97 -5.16 12.83
CA MET A 48 -0.46 -5.10 13.20
C MET A 48 -1.36 -4.58 12.08
N ILE A 49 -0.85 -4.52 10.85
CA ILE A 49 -1.50 -3.96 9.68
C ILE A 49 -1.69 -5.09 8.69
N TYR A 50 -2.91 -5.25 8.24
CA TYR A 50 -3.25 -6.01 7.07
C TYR A 50 -3.26 -5.10 5.85
N THR A 51 -2.54 -5.49 4.80
CA THR A 51 -2.51 -4.75 3.53
C THR A 51 -3.29 -5.54 2.48
N PRO A 52 -4.60 -5.29 2.29
CA PRO A 52 -5.37 -5.98 1.26
C PRO A 52 -4.82 -5.73 -0.16
N TYR A 53 -4.31 -4.52 -0.43
CA TYR A 53 -3.84 -4.11 -1.75
C TYR A 53 -2.69 -3.12 -1.64
N SER A 54 -1.73 -3.22 -2.56
CA SER A 54 -0.60 -2.30 -2.64
C SER A 54 -0.09 -2.16 -4.07
N MET A 55 0.42 -0.99 -4.43
CA MET A 55 1.22 -0.78 -5.63
C MET A 55 2.60 -0.25 -5.24
N THR A 56 3.64 -0.95 -5.70
CA THR A 56 5.03 -0.54 -5.53
C THR A 56 5.55 0.00 -6.87
N VAL A 57 6.33 1.08 -6.82
CA VAL A 57 6.97 1.67 -8.01
C VAL A 57 8.47 1.48 -7.88
N HIS A 58 9.05 0.89 -8.92
CA HIS A 58 10.47 0.56 -8.99
C HIS A 58 11.13 1.33 -10.12
N TYR A 59 12.30 1.89 -9.85
CA TYR A 59 13.18 2.48 -10.84
C TYR A 59 14.55 1.83 -10.71
N ASP A 60 15.09 1.34 -11.83
CA ASP A 60 16.35 0.57 -11.87
C ASP A 60 16.41 -0.59 -10.84
N GLY A 61 15.26 -1.26 -10.63
CA GLY A 61 15.12 -2.39 -9.70
C GLY A 61 15.05 -2.02 -8.21
N VAL A 62 15.03 -0.72 -7.88
CA VAL A 62 14.89 -0.18 -6.52
C VAL A 62 13.46 0.30 -6.30
N CYS A 63 12.82 -0.13 -5.21
CA CYS A 63 11.50 0.37 -4.82
C CYS A 63 11.62 1.78 -4.22
N ILE A 64 11.05 2.77 -4.91
CA ILE A 64 11.18 4.21 -4.59
C ILE A 64 9.88 4.83 -4.05
N PHE A 65 8.75 4.16 -4.31
CA PHE A 65 7.44 4.65 -3.93
C PHE A 65 6.50 3.47 -3.69
N THR A 66 5.62 3.55 -2.70
CA THR A 66 4.58 2.55 -2.48
C THR A 66 3.30 3.24 -2.05
N VAL A 67 2.17 2.85 -2.60
CA VAL A 67 0.85 3.22 -2.11
C VAL A 67 0.11 1.95 -1.71
N SER A 68 -0.43 1.94 -0.49
CA SER A 68 -1.10 0.79 0.10
C SER A 68 -2.46 1.16 0.64
N ILE A 69 -3.42 0.25 0.50
CA ILE A 69 -4.61 0.23 1.36
C ILE A 69 -4.27 -0.65 2.55
N GLU A 70 -4.40 -0.09 3.75
CA GLU A 70 -4.00 -0.67 5.02
C GLU A 70 -5.19 -0.71 5.98
N GLU A 71 -5.33 -1.80 6.71
CA GLU A 71 -6.33 -1.96 7.75
C GLU A 71 -5.65 -2.46 9.02
N ASP A 72 -6.02 -1.90 10.18
CA ASP A 72 -5.55 -2.44 11.45
C ASP A 72 -6.08 -3.86 11.66
N ASP A 73 -5.20 -4.84 11.95
CA ASP A 73 -5.61 -6.19 12.32
C ASP A 73 -5.97 -6.23 13.81
N LEU A 74 -7.28 -6.21 14.08
CA LEU A 74 -7.82 -6.20 15.44
C LEU A 74 -7.46 -7.48 16.22
N ARG A 75 -7.13 -8.57 15.53
CA ARG A 75 -6.69 -9.82 16.17
C ARG A 75 -5.24 -9.72 16.65
N ALA A 76 -4.41 -8.98 15.92
CA ALA A 76 -3.04 -8.67 16.33
C ALA A 76 -3.02 -7.63 17.45
N LEU A 77 -3.91 -6.63 17.39
CA LEU A 77 -4.03 -5.58 18.40
C LEU A 77 -4.59 -6.06 19.74
N SER A 78 -5.61 -6.93 19.73
CA SER A 78 -6.26 -7.44 20.94
C SER A 78 -5.30 -7.94 22.03
N PRO A 79 -4.37 -8.88 21.77
CA PRO A 79 -3.42 -9.34 22.78
C PRO A 79 -2.42 -8.26 23.21
N MET A 80 -2.07 -7.32 22.33
CA MET A 80 -1.11 -6.25 22.62
C MET A 80 -1.69 -5.19 23.55
N LEU A 81 -2.96 -4.86 23.37
CA LEU A 81 -3.69 -3.88 24.17
C LEU A 81 -4.33 -4.50 25.43
N GLY A 82 -4.45 -5.83 25.48
CA GLY A 82 -5.16 -6.52 26.56
C GLY A 82 -6.68 -6.34 26.48
N GLU A 83 -7.19 -5.98 25.30
CA GLU A 83 -8.60 -5.71 25.04
C GLU A 83 -9.25 -6.88 24.30
N SER A 84 -10.56 -7.08 24.50
CA SER A 84 -11.28 -8.08 23.74
C SER A 84 -11.49 -7.61 22.29
N ILE A 85 -11.47 -8.54 21.33
CA ILE A 85 -11.78 -8.22 19.92
C ILE A 85 -13.13 -7.51 19.79
N ARG A 86 -14.11 -7.86 20.65
CA ARG A 86 -15.44 -7.24 20.63
C ARG A 86 -15.40 -5.77 21.03
N ASP A 87 -14.56 -5.41 22.00
CA ASP A 87 -14.42 -4.02 22.43
C ASP A 87 -13.74 -3.19 21.35
N LEU A 88 -12.66 -3.72 20.75
CA LEU A 88 -12.00 -3.12 19.59
C LEU A 88 -12.95 -2.94 18.40
N GLN A 89 -13.79 -3.93 18.11
CA GLN A 89 -14.83 -3.83 17.07
C GLN A 89 -15.81 -2.67 17.34
N ASN A 90 -16.24 -2.49 18.59
CA ASN A 90 -17.14 -1.42 18.97
C ASN A 90 -16.46 -0.04 18.88
N GLU A 91 -15.20 0.06 19.32
CA GLU A 91 -14.41 1.30 19.25
C GLU A 91 -14.15 1.72 17.81
N TYR A 92 -13.71 0.79 16.96
CA TYR A 92 -13.44 1.04 15.55
C TYR A 92 -14.72 1.17 14.72
N GLY A 93 -15.87 0.79 15.29
CA GLY A 93 -17.18 0.83 14.63
C GLY A 93 -17.29 -0.17 13.48
N VAL A 94 -16.62 -1.32 13.58
CA VAL A 94 -16.57 -2.37 12.55
C VAL A 94 -17.17 -3.67 13.04
N ARG A 95 -17.63 -4.53 12.12
CA ARG A 95 -18.12 -5.89 12.43
C ARG A 95 -17.09 -6.98 12.13
N GLY A 96 -16.01 -6.64 11.42
CA GLY A 96 -14.96 -7.56 10.99
C GLY A 96 -13.78 -7.62 11.96
N PHE A 97 -12.70 -8.25 11.53
CA PHE A 97 -11.42 -8.32 12.26
C PHE A 97 -10.42 -7.24 11.83
N TYR A 98 -10.82 -6.41 10.87
CA TYR A 98 -9.98 -5.38 10.31
C TYR A 98 -10.63 -4.02 10.55
N GLY A 99 -9.77 -3.02 10.80
CA GLY A 99 -10.16 -1.62 10.92
C GLY A 99 -10.71 -1.05 9.61
N LYS A 100 -10.84 0.27 9.56
CA LYS A 100 -11.24 0.94 8.31
C LYS A 100 -10.05 0.94 7.34
N PRO A 101 -10.28 0.77 6.03
CA PRO A 101 -9.22 0.84 5.04
C PRO A 101 -8.70 2.28 4.94
N MET A 102 -7.41 2.45 5.21
CA MET A 102 -6.67 3.69 5.17
C MET A 102 -5.68 3.66 4.02
N ILE A 103 -5.48 4.80 3.38
CA ILE A 103 -4.52 4.95 2.28
C ILE A 103 -3.21 5.46 2.89
N SER A 104 -2.15 4.69 2.66
CA SER A 104 -0.80 5.01 3.10
C SER A 104 0.11 5.15 1.89
N LEU A 105 0.86 6.24 1.84
CA LEU A 105 1.87 6.54 0.83
C LEU A 105 3.24 6.46 1.49
N TYR A 106 4.18 5.80 0.82
CA TYR A 106 5.57 5.65 1.24
C TYR A 106 6.48 6.21 0.15
N GLY A 107 7.32 7.18 0.49
CA GLY A 107 8.20 7.86 -0.45
C GLY A 107 9.17 8.77 0.31
N ASN A 108 10.39 8.95 -0.20
CA ASN A 108 11.42 9.80 0.43
C ASN A 108 11.66 9.49 1.91
N ASP A 109 11.68 8.21 2.27
CA ASP A 109 11.83 7.74 3.67
C ASP A 109 10.76 8.24 4.65
N GLU A 110 9.60 8.69 4.13
CA GLU A 110 8.44 9.10 4.91
C GLU A 110 7.21 8.23 4.62
N LYS A 111 6.32 8.14 5.63
CA LYS A 111 4.98 7.58 5.50
C LYS A 111 3.96 8.72 5.64
N GLU A 112 3.13 8.90 4.62
CA GLU A 112 2.01 9.84 4.62
C GLU A 112 0.68 9.07 4.65
N SER A 113 -0.28 9.55 5.43
CA SER A 113 -1.65 9.04 5.40
C SER A 113 -2.54 9.94 4.56
N LEU A 114 -3.12 9.40 3.49
CA LEU A 114 -4.03 10.12 2.59
C LEU A 114 -5.50 10.03 3.06
N GLY A 115 -5.75 9.45 4.23
CA GLY A 115 -7.09 9.29 4.81
C GLY A 115 -7.74 7.95 4.47
N GLN A 116 -9.05 7.87 4.67
CA GLN A 116 -9.82 6.63 4.52
C GLN A 116 -10.12 6.33 3.04
N TYR A 117 -9.91 5.10 2.61
CA TYR A 117 -10.42 4.61 1.33
C TYR A 117 -11.94 4.35 1.45
N LEU A 118 -12.72 5.01 0.59
CA LEU A 118 -14.19 4.90 0.57
C LEU A 118 -14.71 4.20 -0.69
N GLY A 119 -13.80 3.78 -1.58
CA GLY A 119 -14.14 3.10 -2.82
C GLY A 119 -14.54 1.63 -2.60
N SER A 120 -14.90 0.98 -3.70
CA SER A 120 -15.16 -0.46 -3.71
C SER A 120 -13.86 -1.24 -3.49
N MET A 121 -13.95 -2.37 -2.78
CA MET A 121 -12.82 -3.28 -2.54
C MET A 121 -12.72 -4.39 -3.60
N ASP A 122 -13.32 -4.19 -4.78
CA ASP A 122 -13.04 -5.04 -5.93
C ASP A 122 -11.68 -4.70 -6.54
N GLU A 123 -11.05 -5.71 -7.14
CA GLU A 123 -9.65 -5.65 -7.58
C GLU A 123 -9.42 -4.59 -8.68
N GLU A 124 -10.38 -4.41 -9.58
CA GLU A 124 -10.28 -3.46 -10.69
C GLU A 124 -10.39 -2.02 -10.18
N ALA A 125 -11.41 -1.70 -9.38
CA ALA A 125 -11.59 -0.37 -8.81
C ALA A 125 -10.40 0.06 -7.93
N VAL A 126 -9.86 -0.87 -7.12
CA VAL A 126 -8.69 -0.59 -6.29
C VAL A 126 -7.45 -0.35 -7.16
N ALA A 127 -7.23 -1.15 -8.20
CA ALA A 127 -6.09 -0.95 -9.09
C ALA A 127 -6.14 0.41 -9.80
N GLU A 128 -7.31 0.80 -10.32
CA GLU A 128 -7.52 2.13 -10.92
C GLU A 128 -7.26 3.26 -9.93
N PHE A 129 -7.78 3.13 -8.70
CA PHE A 129 -7.54 4.11 -7.64
C PHE A 129 -6.04 4.25 -7.32
N LEU A 130 -5.34 3.15 -7.07
CA LEU A 130 -3.91 3.19 -6.73
C LEU A 130 -3.06 3.76 -7.86
N LEU A 131 -3.38 3.46 -9.13
CA LEU A 131 -2.73 4.09 -10.28
C LEU A 131 -2.97 5.60 -10.30
N SER A 132 -4.20 6.06 -10.01
CA SER A 132 -4.50 7.49 -9.97
C SER A 132 -3.67 8.24 -8.92
N VAL A 133 -3.44 7.62 -7.76
CA VAL A 133 -2.56 8.20 -6.72
C VAL A 133 -1.12 8.27 -7.19
N ILE A 134 -0.63 7.26 -7.91
CA ILE A 134 0.71 7.28 -8.51
C ILE A 134 0.81 8.41 -9.54
N TYR A 135 -0.15 8.54 -10.46
CA TYR A 135 -0.11 9.61 -11.47
C TYR A 135 -0.06 11.01 -10.84
N ASP A 136 -0.88 11.26 -9.82
CA ASP A 136 -0.88 12.52 -9.07
C ASP A 136 0.46 12.77 -8.35
N SER A 137 1.03 11.71 -7.74
CA SER A 137 2.30 11.81 -7.00
C SER A 137 3.50 12.13 -7.90
N PHE A 138 3.50 11.59 -9.13
CA PHE A 138 4.56 11.78 -10.11
C PHE A 138 4.31 12.95 -11.08
N ASP A 139 3.15 13.61 -11.00
CA ASP A 139 2.75 14.72 -11.89
C ASP A 139 2.94 14.36 -13.38
N THR A 140 2.56 13.13 -13.74
CA THR A 140 2.66 12.61 -15.12
C THR A 140 1.30 12.58 -15.80
N ALA A 141 1.31 12.85 -17.10
CA ALA A 141 0.15 12.71 -17.98
C ALA A 141 0.21 11.42 -18.82
N GLU A 142 1.27 10.61 -18.65
CA GLU A 142 1.40 9.34 -19.34
C GLU A 142 0.57 8.25 -18.64
N ASP A 143 -0.18 7.49 -19.44
CA ASP A 143 -0.90 6.32 -18.94
C ASP A 143 0.05 5.14 -18.75
N ALA A 144 -0.05 4.47 -17.61
CA ALA A 144 0.72 3.26 -17.37
C ALA A 144 0.25 2.11 -18.27
N VAL A 145 1.18 1.43 -18.92
CA VAL A 145 0.90 0.31 -19.82
C VAL A 145 0.98 -1.00 -19.02
N LYS A 146 -0.15 -1.71 -18.92
CA LYS A 146 -0.17 -3.03 -18.27
C LYS A 146 0.73 -4.03 -19.02
N LEU A 147 1.66 -4.62 -18.29
CA LEU A 147 2.54 -5.69 -18.75
C LEU A 147 1.87 -7.04 -18.44
N GLY A 148 1.92 -7.96 -19.41
CA GLY A 148 1.15 -9.21 -19.44
C GLY A 148 1.34 -10.13 -18.24
#